data_AF-A0A931UYA1-F1
#
_entry.id   AF-A0A931UYA1-F1
#
_cell.length_a   1.000
_cell.length_b   1.000
_cell.length_c   1.000
_cell.angle_alpha   90.00
_cell.angle_beta   90.00
_cell.angle_gamma   90.00
#
_symmetry.space_group_name_H-M   'P 1'
#
loop_
_entity.id
_entity.type
_entity.pdbx_description
1 polymer ?
#
loop_
_entity_poly.entity_id
_entity_poly.type
_entity_poly.pdbx_seq_one_letter_code
_entity_poly.pdbx_strand_id
1 'polypeptide(L)'
;MRETPYVRRVLEAERRYLPRSDRARYDAGLRTIRAKAHASLLPADGEQGGALDHRAWGAFVLGPILTTFAEWVVEDCRRNAQDTVFCLMREGHLLAPLIEEAARAAGVSLNVKKLWASRYAIRGASFQSASERELRAYLAKRRALSIGTVARDLGLGLDLLREESGVAGEAPLGPRELEQVVAAVTRAPELRRQVLAAAAEKRARLFRYFDAMGVFASDRSTVVDVGWNGTIQAMLADLVQRDHPRHVRGLYLATNPKLLDLPVDRCSADSFLFHLGRPRETCDILRRTPEILEHACMPALGSFRGIDARGEPETFAQPIAARQLAQIAELQAGVRHFASLWLPGAAARRRGLTHDDWSAVLDRLRAILARSLQNPTLEEARLFAEWRHDDNDGSLETEPLVGDDELRHRARFMTWDQIMRLSALECFWPQGLARLVGKGEEDSSRIVAAALRLPALRRGARLLSRSAAALARLLGR
;
A
#
# COMPACT_ATOMS: atom_id res chain seq x y z
N MET A 1 -31.56 2.54 -14.46
CA MET A 1 -31.17 1.54 -13.42
C MET A 1 -31.28 2.21 -12.06
N ARG A 2 -32.04 1.66 -11.11
CA ARG A 2 -32.22 2.28 -9.78
C ARG A 2 -30.97 2.03 -8.92
N GLU A 3 -30.43 3.07 -8.29
CA GLU A 3 -29.30 2.94 -7.36
C GLU A 3 -29.74 2.20 -6.09
N THR A 4 -28.96 1.19 -5.67
CA THR A 4 -29.22 0.47 -4.42
C THR A 4 -29.09 1.38 -3.21
N PRO A 5 -29.69 1.05 -2.05
CA PRO A 5 -29.49 1.82 -0.82
C PRO A 5 -28.02 2.00 -0.44
N TYR A 6 -27.20 0.95 -0.59
CA TYR A 6 -25.75 1.02 -0.37
C TYR A 6 -25.08 2.06 -1.29
N VAL A 7 -25.29 1.97 -2.61
CA VAL A 7 -24.71 2.91 -3.59
C VAL A 7 -25.11 4.34 -3.28
N ARG A 8 -26.38 4.61 -2.96
CA ARG A 8 -26.86 5.95 -2.60
C ARG A 8 -26.14 6.51 -1.37
N ARG A 9 -26.07 5.74 -0.27
CA ARG A 9 -25.38 6.16 0.96
C ARG A 9 -23.90 6.45 0.71
N VAL A 10 -23.23 5.60 -0.07
CA VAL A 10 -21.81 5.78 -0.40
C VAL A 10 -21.57 7.04 -1.21
N LEU A 11 -22.34 7.26 -2.29
CA LEU A 11 -22.19 8.43 -3.15
C LEU A 11 -22.47 9.73 -2.39
N GLU A 12 -23.40 9.72 -1.44
CA GLU A 12 -23.64 10.86 -0.55
C GLU A 12 -22.45 11.12 0.39
N ALA A 13 -21.90 10.07 1.00
CA ALA A 13 -20.75 10.18 1.89
C ALA A 13 -19.48 10.68 1.16
N GLU A 14 -19.27 10.27 -0.09
CA GLU A 14 -18.12 10.70 -0.92
C GLU A 14 -18.10 12.23 -1.15
N ARG A 15 -19.26 12.90 -1.13
CA ARG A 15 -19.34 14.38 -1.29
C ARG A 15 -18.59 15.14 -0.20
N ARG A 16 -18.37 14.55 0.97
CA ARG A 16 -17.59 15.15 2.07
C ARG A 16 -16.12 15.33 1.71
N TYR A 17 -15.61 14.52 0.78
CA TYR A 17 -14.20 14.50 0.35
C TYR A 17 -13.95 15.20 -0.99
N LEU A 18 -15.01 15.73 -1.63
CA LEU A 18 -14.91 16.50 -2.87
C LEU A 18 -14.75 18.00 -2.59
N PRO A 19 -13.88 18.71 -3.33
CA PRO A 19 -13.89 20.16 -3.35
C PRO A 19 -15.27 20.69 -3.75
N ARG A 20 -15.68 21.84 -3.20
CA ARG A 20 -17.03 22.40 -3.46
C ARG A 20 -17.25 22.69 -4.94
N SER A 21 -16.21 23.14 -5.65
CA SER A 21 -16.19 23.42 -7.09
C SER A 21 -16.53 22.19 -7.95
N ASP A 22 -16.13 21.00 -7.50
CA ASP A 22 -16.19 19.79 -8.36
C ASP A 22 -17.44 18.94 -8.12
N ARG A 23 -18.27 19.30 -7.14
CA ARG A 23 -19.49 18.56 -6.81
C ARG A 23 -20.51 18.51 -7.96
N ALA A 24 -20.52 19.52 -8.81
CA ALA A 24 -21.41 19.62 -9.98
C ALA A 24 -20.70 19.37 -11.31
N ARG A 25 -19.36 19.23 -11.32
CA ARG A 25 -18.59 19.01 -12.55
C ARG A 25 -18.79 17.61 -13.12
N TYR A 26 -18.64 17.49 -14.43
CA TYR A 26 -18.70 16.23 -15.15
C TYR A 26 -17.70 15.20 -14.56
N ASP A 27 -18.11 13.93 -14.47
CA ASP A 27 -17.32 12.86 -13.86
C ASP A 27 -16.86 11.81 -14.87
N ALA A 28 -16.86 12.14 -16.17
CA ALA A 28 -16.59 11.17 -17.24
C ALA A 28 -17.50 9.93 -17.21
N GLY A 29 -18.70 10.00 -16.60
CA GLY A 29 -19.60 8.86 -16.46
C GLY A 29 -19.16 7.84 -15.39
N LEU A 30 -18.19 8.21 -14.55
CA LEU A 30 -17.65 7.37 -13.49
C LEU A 30 -18.73 6.85 -12.54
N ARG A 31 -19.63 7.71 -12.07
CA ARG A 31 -20.76 7.31 -11.21
C ARG A 31 -21.64 6.27 -11.89
N THR A 32 -22.01 6.50 -13.14
CA THR A 32 -22.90 5.61 -13.89
C THR A 32 -22.29 4.24 -14.10
N ILE A 33 -21.02 4.18 -14.50
CA ILE A 33 -20.32 2.90 -14.75
C ILE A 33 -20.06 2.17 -13.42
N ARG A 34 -19.68 2.88 -12.35
CA ARG A 34 -19.54 2.29 -11.01
C ARG A 34 -20.85 1.67 -10.54
N ALA A 35 -21.96 2.40 -10.64
CA ALA A 35 -23.27 1.89 -10.26
C ALA A 35 -23.66 0.68 -11.11
N LYS A 36 -23.38 0.70 -12.42
CA LYS A 36 -23.63 -0.43 -13.33
C LYS A 36 -22.81 -1.66 -12.95
N ALA A 37 -21.51 -1.49 -12.71
CA ALA A 37 -20.61 -2.55 -12.30
C ALA A 37 -21.11 -3.23 -11.03
N HIS A 38 -21.46 -2.44 -10.01
CA HIS A 38 -22.04 -2.95 -8.77
C HIS A 38 -23.37 -3.68 -9.01
N ALA A 39 -24.32 -3.07 -9.73
CA ALA A 39 -25.64 -3.66 -9.93
C ALA A 39 -25.60 -4.98 -10.70
N SER A 40 -24.70 -5.11 -11.67
CA SER A 40 -24.54 -6.34 -12.47
C SER A 40 -23.94 -7.52 -11.69
N LEU A 41 -23.40 -7.28 -10.48
CA LEU A 41 -22.83 -8.31 -9.62
C LEU A 41 -23.80 -8.75 -8.52
N LEU A 42 -24.97 -8.11 -8.42
CA LEU A 42 -25.99 -8.53 -7.46
C LEU A 42 -26.77 -9.73 -8.02
N PRO A 43 -27.20 -10.68 -7.17
CA PRO A 43 -28.08 -11.77 -7.58
C PRO A 43 -29.36 -11.25 -8.25
N ALA A 44 -29.84 -11.96 -9.29
CA ALA A 44 -31.05 -11.61 -10.03
C ALA A 44 -32.33 -11.68 -9.15
N ASP A 45 -32.28 -12.48 -8.09
CA ASP A 45 -33.40 -12.82 -7.23
C ASP A 45 -33.53 -11.82 -6.07
N GLY A 46 -33.60 -10.53 -6.44
CA GLY A 46 -34.66 -9.61 -6.02
C GLY A 46 -35.00 -9.37 -4.55
N GLU A 47 -34.37 -9.98 -3.55
CA GLU A 47 -34.52 -9.47 -2.18
C GLU A 47 -33.64 -8.24 -2.01
N GLN A 48 -34.32 -7.15 -1.64
CA GLN A 48 -33.77 -5.83 -1.35
C GLN A 48 -32.80 -5.91 -0.15
N GLY A 49 -31.63 -6.52 -0.33
CA GLY A 49 -30.76 -6.86 0.79
C GLY A 49 -29.57 -7.77 0.48
N GLY A 50 -29.26 -8.09 -0.78
CA GLY A 50 -28.04 -8.84 -1.12
C GLY A 50 -26.81 -8.23 -0.44
N ALA A 51 -26.15 -9.02 0.41
CA ALA A 51 -25.01 -8.57 1.20
C ALA A 51 -23.88 -8.11 0.26
N LEU A 52 -23.29 -6.96 0.56
CA LEU A 52 -22.07 -6.49 -0.11
C LEU A 52 -20.99 -7.58 0.03
N ASP A 53 -20.35 -7.96 -1.06
CA ASP A 53 -19.22 -8.87 -1.08
C ASP A 53 -17.93 -8.19 -1.59
N HIS A 54 -16.83 -8.94 -1.55
CA HIS A 54 -15.51 -8.46 -1.98
C HIS A 54 -15.48 -8.08 -3.47
N ARG A 55 -16.21 -8.81 -4.32
CA ARG A 55 -16.25 -8.57 -5.77
C ARG A 55 -17.00 -7.29 -6.11
N ALA A 56 -18.18 -7.09 -5.54
CA ALA A 56 -18.96 -5.86 -5.69
C ALA A 56 -18.20 -4.65 -5.13
N TRP A 57 -17.54 -4.79 -3.97
CA TRP A 57 -16.68 -3.75 -3.41
C TRP A 57 -15.49 -3.43 -4.33
N GLY A 58 -14.79 -4.46 -4.82
CA GLY A 58 -13.68 -4.34 -5.75
C GLY A 58 -14.07 -3.59 -7.02
N ALA A 59 -15.23 -3.90 -7.60
CA ALA A 59 -15.75 -3.20 -8.78
C ALA A 59 -16.14 -1.74 -8.49
N PHE A 60 -16.72 -1.48 -7.33
CA PHE A 60 -17.30 -0.18 -6.99
C PHE A 60 -16.29 0.83 -6.42
N VAL A 61 -15.25 0.35 -5.74
CA VAL A 61 -14.25 1.18 -5.03
C VAL A 61 -12.91 1.17 -5.76
N LEU A 62 -12.22 0.03 -5.86
CA LEU A 62 -10.87 -0.02 -6.44
C LEU A 62 -10.84 -0.11 -7.97
N GLY A 63 -11.88 -0.69 -8.58
CA GLY A 63 -12.11 -0.74 -10.03
C GLY A 63 -11.84 0.58 -10.74
N PRO A 64 -12.55 1.67 -10.39
CA PRO A 64 -12.32 2.98 -10.99
C PRO A 64 -10.90 3.52 -10.77
N ILE A 65 -10.29 3.27 -9.61
CA ILE A 65 -8.97 3.80 -9.26
C ILE A 65 -7.88 3.11 -10.08
N LEU A 66 -7.85 1.78 -10.04
CA LEU A 66 -6.79 0.98 -10.68
C LEU A 66 -6.93 0.94 -12.20
N THR A 67 -8.16 0.94 -12.73
CA THR A 67 -8.39 1.02 -14.18
C THR A 67 -7.92 2.37 -14.74
N THR A 68 -8.25 3.47 -14.05
CA THR A 68 -7.83 4.80 -14.51
C THR A 68 -6.32 5.01 -14.35
N PHE A 69 -5.71 4.40 -13.33
CA PHE A 69 -4.25 4.34 -13.19
C PHE A 69 -3.60 3.57 -14.34
N ALA A 70 -4.14 2.42 -14.73
CA ALA A 70 -3.65 1.65 -15.87
C ALA A 70 -3.72 2.44 -17.18
N GLU A 71 -4.81 3.16 -17.44
CA GLU A 71 -4.91 4.07 -18.58
C GLU A 71 -3.87 5.21 -18.54
N TRP A 72 -3.62 5.76 -17.35
CA TRP A 72 -2.60 6.80 -17.17
C TRP A 72 -1.19 6.27 -17.49
N VAL A 73 -0.86 5.06 -17.04
CA VAL A 73 0.42 4.39 -17.38
C VAL A 73 0.55 4.24 -18.89
N VAL A 74 -0.48 3.73 -19.57
CA VAL A 74 -0.47 3.55 -21.04
C VAL A 74 -0.26 4.88 -21.77
N GLU A 75 -1.00 5.91 -21.36
CA GLU A 75 -0.90 7.24 -21.96
C GLU A 75 0.48 7.86 -21.74
N ASP A 76 1.03 7.69 -20.55
CA ASP A 76 2.35 8.18 -20.21
C ASP A 76 3.45 7.45 -21.01
N CYS A 77 3.40 6.13 -21.12
CA CYS A 77 4.32 5.35 -21.97
C CYS A 77 4.22 5.79 -23.43
N ARG A 78 3.00 6.00 -23.96
CA ARG A 78 2.77 6.51 -25.31
C ARG A 78 3.42 7.89 -25.53
N ARG A 79 3.26 8.83 -24.59
CA ARG A 79 3.88 10.17 -24.66
C ARG A 79 5.39 10.15 -24.58
N ASN A 80 5.95 9.19 -23.84
CA ASN A 80 7.38 9.04 -23.64
C ASN A 80 8.04 8.06 -24.62
N ALA A 81 7.32 7.61 -25.66
CA ALA A 81 7.79 6.62 -26.64
C ALA A 81 8.37 5.35 -26.00
N GLN A 82 7.73 4.85 -24.95
CA GLN A 82 8.14 3.63 -24.25
C GLN A 82 7.28 2.46 -24.71
N ASP A 83 7.95 1.41 -25.18
CA ASP A 83 7.30 0.20 -25.68
C ASP A 83 7.21 -0.92 -24.64
N THR A 84 7.89 -0.78 -23.50
CA THR A 84 7.99 -1.80 -22.46
C THR A 84 7.82 -1.19 -21.08
N VAL A 85 7.05 -1.86 -20.22
CA VAL A 85 6.84 -1.48 -18.82
C VAL A 85 6.93 -2.69 -17.90
N PHE A 86 7.58 -2.52 -16.74
CA PHE A 86 7.81 -3.56 -15.76
C PHE A 86 6.96 -3.33 -14.50
N CYS A 87 5.86 -4.06 -14.36
CA CYS A 87 5.06 -4.05 -13.14
C CYS A 87 5.78 -4.85 -12.05
N LEU A 88 6.19 -4.18 -10.96
CA LEU A 88 6.89 -4.83 -9.85
C LEU A 88 5.97 -5.86 -9.20
N MET A 89 6.47 -7.08 -8.99
CA MET A 89 5.68 -8.17 -8.43
C MET A 89 5.28 -7.94 -6.97
N ARG A 90 4.25 -8.71 -6.57
CA ARG A 90 3.22 -8.37 -5.59
C ARG A 90 2.12 -7.53 -6.24
N GLU A 91 2.19 -6.21 -6.26
CA GLU A 91 1.14 -5.35 -6.83
C GLU A 91 0.96 -5.56 -8.35
N GLY A 92 2.06 -5.85 -9.05
CA GLY A 92 2.10 -6.14 -10.48
C GLY A 92 1.27 -7.35 -10.92
N HIS A 93 0.87 -8.22 -9.98
CA HIS A 93 -0.04 -9.33 -10.29
C HIS A 93 -1.38 -8.82 -10.83
N LEU A 94 -1.93 -7.78 -10.20
CA LEU A 94 -3.18 -7.14 -10.62
C LEU A 94 -2.93 -6.05 -11.67
N LEU A 95 -1.87 -5.25 -11.52
CA LEU A 95 -1.64 -4.09 -12.40
C LEU A 95 -1.31 -4.48 -13.83
N ALA A 96 -0.45 -5.49 -14.05
CA ALA A 96 -0.03 -5.89 -15.39
C ALA A 96 -1.22 -6.21 -16.33
N PRO A 97 -2.15 -7.13 -15.99
CA PRO A 97 -3.28 -7.41 -16.88
C PRO A 97 -4.20 -6.20 -17.08
N LEU A 98 -4.37 -5.31 -16.10
CA LEU A 98 -5.15 -4.09 -16.27
C LEU A 98 -4.49 -3.11 -17.25
N ILE A 99 -3.17 -3.00 -17.22
CA ILE A 99 -2.39 -2.16 -18.16
C ILE A 99 -2.45 -2.76 -19.56
N GLU A 100 -2.35 -4.09 -19.71
CA GLU A 100 -2.52 -4.77 -21.00
C GLU A 100 -3.92 -4.55 -21.59
N GLU A 101 -4.96 -4.66 -20.77
CA GLU A 101 -6.35 -4.38 -21.18
C GLU A 101 -6.52 -2.91 -21.60
N ALA A 102 -5.94 -1.98 -20.84
CA ALA A 102 -5.98 -0.56 -21.15
C ALA A 102 -5.20 -0.22 -22.44
N ALA A 103 -4.04 -0.83 -22.65
CA ALA A 103 -3.22 -0.66 -23.85
C ALA A 103 -3.98 -1.15 -25.09
N ARG A 104 -4.60 -2.33 -24.99
CA ARG A 104 -5.45 -2.90 -26.05
C ARG A 104 -6.63 -2.01 -26.38
N ALA A 105 -7.33 -1.49 -25.37
CA ALA A 105 -8.46 -0.59 -25.56
C ALA A 105 -8.05 0.76 -26.18
N ALA A 106 -6.83 1.23 -25.91
CA ALA A 106 -6.26 2.44 -26.48
C ALA A 106 -5.61 2.23 -27.86
N GLY A 107 -5.46 0.98 -28.34
CA GLY A 107 -4.73 0.66 -29.57
C GLY A 107 -3.23 0.94 -29.47
N VAL A 108 -2.66 0.89 -28.27
CA VAL A 108 -1.23 1.14 -28.01
C VAL A 108 -0.49 -0.20 -27.91
N SER A 109 0.57 -0.35 -28.71
CA SER A 109 1.48 -1.50 -28.58
C SER A 109 2.41 -1.27 -27.38
N LEU A 110 2.11 -1.92 -26.26
CA LEU A 110 2.89 -1.85 -25.03
C LEU A 110 3.15 -3.26 -24.50
N ASN A 111 4.42 -3.60 -24.33
CA ASN A 111 4.89 -4.84 -23.73
C ASN A 111 4.87 -4.71 -22.20
N VAL A 112 3.87 -5.31 -21.56
CA VAL A 112 3.71 -5.26 -20.12
C VAL A 112 4.31 -6.52 -19.51
N LYS A 113 5.29 -6.35 -18.63
CA LYS A 113 6.03 -7.46 -18.01
C LYS A 113 5.88 -7.41 -16.50
N LYS A 114 5.68 -8.57 -15.89
CA LYS A 114 5.75 -8.74 -14.44
C LYS A 114 7.20 -8.93 -14.02
N LEU A 115 7.74 -8.02 -13.22
CA LEU A 115 9.14 -8.06 -12.79
C LEU A 115 9.24 -8.44 -11.33
N TRP A 116 9.77 -9.63 -11.06
CA TRP A 116 10.16 -10.06 -9.72
C TRP A 116 11.31 -9.22 -9.18
N ALA A 117 11.00 -8.35 -8.22
CA ALA A 117 11.95 -7.51 -7.51
C ALA A 117 11.42 -7.23 -6.11
N SER A 118 12.26 -7.33 -5.09
CA SER A 118 11.90 -7.01 -3.71
C SER A 118 13.07 -6.32 -3.01
N ARG A 119 12.75 -5.56 -1.95
CA ARG A 119 13.77 -4.99 -1.08
C ARG A 119 14.67 -6.08 -0.52
N TYR A 120 14.10 -7.21 -0.11
CA TYR A 120 14.83 -8.36 0.42
C TYR A 120 15.86 -8.90 -0.59
N ALA A 121 15.42 -9.28 -1.79
CA ALA A 121 16.26 -9.91 -2.80
C ALA A 121 17.38 -8.97 -3.27
N ILE A 122 17.05 -7.71 -3.55
CA ILE A 122 18.03 -6.74 -4.07
C ILE A 122 19.04 -6.36 -2.97
N ARG A 123 18.62 -6.12 -1.71
CA ARG A 123 19.56 -5.86 -0.59
C ARG A 123 20.56 -7.00 -0.43
N GLY A 124 20.07 -8.24 -0.44
CA GLY A 124 20.93 -9.42 -0.30
C GLY A 124 21.97 -9.57 -1.42
N ALA A 125 21.70 -9.02 -2.61
CA ALA A 125 22.61 -9.00 -3.74
C ALA A 125 23.53 -7.76 -3.78
N SER A 126 23.28 -6.75 -2.96
CA SER A 126 23.97 -5.45 -3.05
C SER A 126 25.22 -5.32 -2.18
N PHE A 127 25.48 -6.26 -1.26
CA PHE A 127 26.68 -6.25 -0.40
C PHE A 127 27.97 -6.14 -1.23
N GLN A 128 28.84 -5.20 -0.84
CA GLN A 128 30.14 -4.95 -1.47
C GLN A 128 31.32 -5.33 -0.56
N SER A 129 31.25 -4.95 0.71
CA SER A 129 32.33 -5.18 1.68
C SER A 129 31.86 -5.93 2.94
N ALA A 130 30.55 -6.11 3.09
CA ALA A 130 29.93 -6.58 4.33
C ALA A 130 30.37 -5.71 5.52
N SER A 131 30.40 -4.39 5.31
CA SER A 131 30.71 -3.41 6.35
C SER A 131 29.61 -3.35 7.41
N GLU A 132 29.93 -2.83 8.59
CA GLU A 132 28.95 -2.59 9.66
C GLU A 132 27.74 -1.82 9.16
N ARG A 133 27.96 -0.80 8.33
CA ARG A 133 26.89 0.03 7.75
C ARG A 133 25.96 -0.79 6.86
N GLU A 134 26.50 -1.63 5.99
CA GLU A 134 25.70 -2.50 5.11
C GLU A 134 24.91 -3.52 5.92
N LEU A 135 25.55 -4.16 6.91
CA LEU A 135 24.92 -5.15 7.78
C LEU A 135 23.80 -4.52 8.63
N ARG A 136 24.05 -3.39 9.29
CA ARG A 136 23.02 -2.67 10.05
C ARG A 136 21.85 -2.24 9.17
N ALA A 137 22.11 -1.74 7.96
CA ALA A 137 21.04 -1.36 7.03
C ALA A 137 20.21 -2.57 6.56
N TYR A 138 20.84 -3.73 6.40
CA TYR A 138 20.15 -4.99 6.07
C TYR A 138 19.29 -5.50 7.23
N LEU A 139 19.86 -5.49 8.44
CA LEU A 139 19.30 -6.05 9.66
C LEU A 139 18.30 -5.13 10.37
N ALA A 140 18.24 -3.85 10.00
CA ALA A 140 17.23 -2.91 10.46
C ALA A 140 15.84 -3.26 9.90
N LYS A 141 15.20 -4.24 10.53
CA LYS A 141 13.87 -4.77 10.20
C LYS A 141 12.85 -4.27 11.22
N ARG A 142 11.57 -4.23 10.83
CA ARG A 142 10.47 -3.85 11.73
C ARG A 142 10.32 -4.83 12.89
N ARG A 143 10.64 -6.10 12.65
CA ARG A 143 10.69 -7.18 13.66
C ARG A 143 12.11 -7.68 13.84
N ALA A 144 12.46 -8.02 15.08
CA ALA A 144 13.75 -8.64 15.38
C ALA A 144 13.87 -10.01 14.70
N LEU A 145 15.04 -10.30 14.13
CA LEU A 145 15.34 -11.56 13.46
C LEU A 145 15.97 -12.54 14.45
N SER A 146 15.77 -13.85 14.30
CA SER A 146 16.60 -14.84 15.02
C SER A 146 17.99 -14.97 14.40
N ILE A 147 18.96 -15.50 15.14
CA ILE A 147 20.29 -15.81 14.59
C ILE A 147 20.23 -16.80 13.43
N GLY A 148 19.34 -17.81 13.49
CA GLY A 148 19.11 -18.74 12.39
C GLY A 148 18.61 -18.05 11.12
N THR A 149 17.73 -17.06 11.28
CA THR A 149 17.25 -16.24 10.16
C THR A 149 18.38 -15.41 9.56
N VAL A 150 19.20 -14.76 10.39
CA VAL A 150 20.36 -13.98 9.90
C VAL A 150 21.34 -14.87 9.15
N ALA A 151 21.66 -16.05 9.70
CA ALA A 151 22.58 -16.97 9.07
C ALA A 151 22.08 -17.42 7.69
N ARG A 152 20.81 -17.88 7.61
CA ARG A 152 20.17 -18.25 6.34
C ARG A 152 20.18 -17.11 5.33
N ASP A 153 19.76 -15.92 5.75
CA ASP A 153 19.54 -14.77 4.87
C ASP A 153 20.86 -14.22 4.31
N LEU A 154 21.94 -14.25 5.11
CA LEU A 154 23.28 -13.82 4.72
C LEU A 154 24.13 -14.95 4.09
N GLY A 155 23.65 -16.19 4.09
CA GLY A 155 24.38 -17.35 3.56
C GLY A 155 25.56 -17.76 4.45
N LEU A 156 25.39 -17.65 5.76
CA LEU A 156 26.41 -17.98 6.78
C LEU A 156 26.18 -19.38 7.34
N GLY A 157 27.28 -20.05 7.70
CA GLY A 157 27.24 -21.22 8.58
C GLY A 157 26.75 -20.81 9.97
N LEU A 158 25.60 -21.36 10.39
CA LEU A 158 24.96 -21.00 11.66
C LEU A 158 25.87 -21.26 12.87
N ASP A 159 26.53 -22.42 12.92
CA ASP A 159 27.37 -22.79 14.06
C ASP A 159 28.59 -21.86 14.20
N LEU A 160 29.24 -21.51 13.08
CA LEU A 160 30.33 -20.55 13.07
C LEU A 160 29.86 -19.15 13.50
N LEU A 161 28.66 -18.73 13.06
CA LEU A 161 28.11 -17.44 13.48
C LEU A 161 27.83 -17.43 14.99
N ARG A 162 27.30 -18.51 15.55
CA ARG A 162 27.07 -18.64 17.00
C ARG A 162 28.39 -18.60 17.78
N GLU A 163 29.41 -19.31 17.30
CA GLU A 163 30.74 -19.32 17.91
C GLU A 163 31.36 -17.91 17.94
N GLU A 164 31.37 -17.21 16.81
CA GLU A 164 31.99 -15.88 16.70
C GLU A 164 31.21 -14.78 17.41
N SER A 165 29.87 -14.86 17.44
CA SER A 165 29.02 -13.85 18.09
C SER A 165 28.78 -14.11 19.58
N GLY A 166 28.93 -15.36 20.04
CA GLY A 166 28.54 -15.79 21.38
C GLY A 166 27.03 -15.83 21.61
N VAL A 167 26.22 -15.74 20.55
CA VAL A 167 24.76 -15.81 20.62
C VAL A 167 24.31 -17.24 20.31
N ALA A 168 23.66 -17.92 21.27
CA ALA A 168 23.30 -19.34 21.12
C ALA A 168 21.79 -19.60 20.95
N GLY A 169 20.92 -18.64 21.30
CA GLY A 169 19.47 -18.82 21.29
C GLY A 169 18.82 -18.55 19.92
N GLU A 170 17.65 -19.14 19.69
CA GLU A 170 16.79 -18.86 18.51
C GLU A 170 15.75 -17.76 18.76
N ALA A 171 15.77 -17.14 19.94
CA ALA A 171 14.92 -16.00 20.23
C ALA A 171 15.22 -14.83 19.27
N PRO A 172 14.24 -13.95 19.00
CA PRO A 172 14.48 -12.73 18.25
C PRO A 172 15.61 -11.90 18.89
N LEU A 173 16.59 -11.51 18.07
CA LEU A 173 17.78 -10.80 18.51
C LEU A 173 17.41 -9.43 19.07
N GLY A 174 17.76 -9.19 20.34
CA GLY A 174 17.72 -7.87 20.93
C GLY A 174 18.83 -6.95 20.36
N PRO A 175 18.79 -5.65 20.65
CA PRO A 175 19.79 -4.69 20.14
C PRO A 175 21.24 -5.09 20.42
N ARG A 176 21.51 -5.66 21.62
CA ARG A 176 22.84 -6.12 22.00
C ARG A 176 23.30 -7.32 21.15
N GLU A 177 22.45 -8.32 20.99
CA GLU A 177 22.77 -9.53 20.24
C GLU A 177 22.96 -9.21 18.75
N LEU A 178 22.19 -8.25 18.23
CA LEU A 178 22.36 -7.74 16.88
C LEU A 178 23.75 -7.13 16.66
N GLU A 179 24.22 -6.31 17.62
CA GLU A 179 25.55 -5.72 17.57
C GLU A 179 26.65 -6.79 17.70
N GLN A 180 26.45 -7.84 18.50
CA GLN A 180 27.37 -8.98 18.57
C GLN A 180 27.47 -9.71 17.22
N VAL A 181 26.34 -9.94 16.56
CA VAL A 181 26.29 -10.55 15.22
C VAL A 181 26.98 -9.67 14.18
N VAL A 182 26.74 -8.35 14.18
CA VAL A 182 27.41 -7.42 13.26
C VAL A 182 28.93 -7.45 13.50
N ALA A 183 29.37 -7.34 14.75
CA ALA A 183 30.79 -7.38 15.10
C ALA A 183 31.45 -8.71 14.73
N ALA A 184 30.76 -9.84 14.90
CA ALA A 184 31.24 -11.16 14.51
C ALA A 184 31.50 -11.23 13.00
N VAL A 185 30.53 -10.83 12.17
CA VAL A 185 30.66 -10.86 10.71
C VAL A 185 31.76 -9.92 10.22
N THR A 186 31.94 -8.75 10.84
CA THR A 186 32.96 -7.78 10.40
C THR A 186 34.37 -8.16 10.83
N ARG A 187 34.53 -8.75 12.02
CA ARG A 187 35.83 -9.17 12.56
C ARG A 187 36.32 -10.49 11.98
N ALA A 188 35.44 -11.47 11.78
CA ALA A 188 35.80 -12.81 11.31
C ALA A 188 35.92 -12.83 9.77
N PRO A 189 37.13 -12.99 9.20
CA PRO A 189 37.30 -12.94 7.74
C PRO A 189 36.53 -14.03 7.00
N GLU A 190 36.33 -15.19 7.64
CA GLU A 190 35.57 -16.30 7.06
C GLU A 190 34.08 -15.97 6.91
N LEU A 191 33.43 -15.47 7.97
CA LEU A 191 32.03 -15.02 7.89
C LEU A 191 31.88 -13.92 6.84
N ARG A 192 32.79 -12.95 6.81
CA ARG A 192 32.79 -11.89 5.79
C ARG A 192 32.89 -12.44 4.37
N ARG A 193 33.76 -13.44 4.13
CA ARG A 193 33.87 -14.12 2.83
C ARG A 193 32.57 -14.82 2.45
N GLN A 194 31.91 -15.49 3.39
CA GLN A 194 30.63 -16.17 3.14
C GLN A 194 29.54 -15.18 2.72
N VAL A 195 29.39 -14.04 3.41
CA VAL A 195 28.42 -12.99 3.02
C VAL A 195 28.69 -12.50 1.61
N LEU A 196 29.95 -12.20 1.29
CA LEU A 196 30.31 -11.65 -0.03
C LEU A 196 30.13 -12.67 -1.15
N ALA A 197 30.46 -13.94 -0.92
CA ALA A 197 30.23 -15.03 -1.87
C ALA A 197 28.73 -15.22 -2.13
N ALA A 198 27.91 -15.30 -1.07
CA ALA A 198 26.46 -15.43 -1.17
C ALA A 198 25.82 -14.24 -1.89
N ALA A 199 26.28 -13.02 -1.62
CA ALA A 199 25.81 -11.82 -2.30
C ALA A 199 26.19 -11.79 -3.78
N ALA A 200 27.40 -12.21 -4.14
CA ALA A 200 27.86 -12.30 -5.52
C ALA A 200 27.05 -13.32 -6.32
N GLU A 201 26.76 -14.49 -5.73
CA GLU A 201 25.91 -15.51 -6.34
C GLU A 201 24.49 -15.02 -6.57
N LYS A 202 23.85 -14.42 -5.55
CA LYS A 202 22.51 -13.82 -5.65
C LYS A 202 22.45 -12.75 -6.73
N ARG A 203 23.47 -11.89 -6.79
CA ARG A 203 23.60 -10.84 -7.81
C ARG A 203 23.69 -11.43 -9.21
N ALA A 204 24.57 -12.40 -9.44
CA ALA A 204 24.70 -13.04 -10.75
C ALA A 204 23.38 -13.65 -11.23
N ARG A 205 22.63 -14.30 -10.34
CA ARG A 205 21.31 -14.87 -10.68
C ARG A 205 20.26 -13.80 -11.00
N LEU A 206 20.17 -12.75 -10.19
CA LEU A 206 19.26 -11.63 -10.44
C LEU A 206 19.56 -10.92 -11.76
N PHE A 207 20.84 -10.72 -12.08
CA PHE A 207 21.25 -10.09 -13.34
C PHE A 207 20.83 -10.92 -14.55
N ARG A 208 21.08 -12.24 -14.54
CA ARG A 208 20.60 -13.11 -15.62
C ARG A 208 19.08 -13.07 -15.77
N TYR A 209 18.35 -13.05 -14.66
CA TYR A 209 16.90 -12.92 -14.69
C TYR A 209 16.46 -11.57 -15.28
N PHE A 210 17.06 -10.46 -14.86
CA PHE A 210 16.74 -9.12 -15.39
C PHE A 210 17.08 -8.98 -16.88
N ASP A 211 18.20 -9.55 -17.31
CA ASP A 211 18.59 -9.61 -18.72
C ASP A 211 17.57 -10.40 -19.55
N ALA A 212 17.20 -11.59 -19.10
CA ALA A 212 16.17 -12.42 -19.74
C ALA A 212 14.80 -11.72 -19.82
N MET A 213 14.45 -10.93 -18.79
CA MET A 213 13.25 -10.10 -18.79
C MET A 213 13.36 -8.88 -19.72
N GLY A 214 14.54 -8.56 -20.24
CA GLY A 214 14.78 -7.41 -21.10
C GLY A 214 14.89 -6.09 -20.34
N VAL A 215 15.17 -6.11 -19.03
CA VAL A 215 15.44 -4.88 -18.24
C VAL A 215 16.63 -4.11 -18.82
N PHE A 216 17.55 -4.81 -19.48
CA PHE A 216 18.73 -4.23 -20.11
C PHE A 216 18.58 -3.99 -21.63
N ALA A 217 17.37 -4.17 -22.19
CA ALA A 217 17.16 -3.99 -23.63
C ALA A 217 17.20 -2.50 -24.07
N SER A 218 17.08 -1.56 -23.12
CA SER A 218 17.08 -0.10 -23.38
C SER A 218 17.74 0.65 -22.22
N ASP A 219 18.32 1.81 -22.52
CA ASP A 219 18.99 2.69 -21.54
C ASP A 219 18.03 3.30 -20.52
N ARG A 220 16.71 3.19 -20.78
CA ARG A 220 15.65 3.57 -19.84
C ARG A 220 14.73 2.39 -19.57
N SER A 221 14.58 2.06 -18.30
CA SER A 221 13.61 1.05 -17.82
C SER A 221 12.48 1.74 -17.06
N THR A 222 11.23 1.43 -17.40
CA THR A 222 10.07 1.94 -16.64
C THR A 222 9.49 0.87 -15.76
N VAL A 223 9.42 1.15 -14.46
CA VAL A 223 8.78 0.30 -13.46
C VAL A 223 7.45 0.91 -13.02
N VAL A 224 6.47 0.06 -12.73
CA VAL A 224 5.15 0.45 -12.23
C VAL A 224 4.87 -0.21 -10.88
N ASP A 225 4.32 0.56 -9.96
CA ASP A 225 3.95 0.11 -8.60
C ASP A 225 2.81 0.99 -8.04
N VAL A 226 2.22 0.61 -6.91
CA VAL A 226 1.24 1.43 -6.19
C VAL A 226 1.92 2.57 -5.43
N GLY A 227 3.07 2.34 -4.79
CA GLY A 227 3.75 3.37 -3.98
C GLY A 227 4.75 2.80 -2.97
N TRP A 228 5.46 3.60 -2.17
CA TRP A 228 5.33 5.05 -1.97
C TRP A 228 6.64 5.84 -2.13
N ASN A 229 7.75 5.23 -1.70
CA ASN A 229 9.04 5.92 -1.56
C ASN A 229 9.96 5.68 -2.78
N GLY A 230 9.57 4.83 -3.73
CA GLY A 230 10.47 4.39 -4.80
C GLY A 230 11.69 3.58 -4.33
N THR A 231 11.63 2.94 -3.15
CA THR A 231 12.79 2.25 -2.58
C THR A 231 13.29 1.10 -3.47
N ILE A 232 12.38 0.28 -4.03
CA ILE A 232 12.78 -0.79 -4.96
C ILE A 232 13.37 -0.19 -6.24
N GLN A 233 12.82 0.92 -6.75
CA GLN A 233 13.36 1.64 -7.89
C GLN A 233 14.80 2.12 -7.64
N ALA A 234 15.05 2.80 -6.51
CA ALA A 234 16.39 3.27 -6.16
C ALA A 234 17.38 2.12 -6.06
N MET A 235 16.97 1.03 -5.39
CA MET A 235 17.81 -0.15 -5.22
C MET A 235 18.07 -0.88 -6.54
N LEU A 236 17.08 -0.94 -7.43
CA LEU A 236 17.24 -1.46 -8.77
C LEU A 236 18.21 -0.59 -9.57
N ALA A 237 18.04 0.73 -9.55
CA ALA A 237 18.93 1.67 -10.21
C ALA A 237 20.39 1.51 -9.73
N ASP A 238 20.61 1.46 -8.42
CA ASP A 238 21.93 1.24 -7.83
C ASP A 238 22.54 -0.12 -8.20
N LEU A 239 21.71 -1.16 -8.31
CA LEU A 239 22.16 -2.49 -8.69
C LEU A 239 22.58 -2.50 -10.16
N VAL A 240 21.74 -1.99 -11.07
CA VAL A 240 21.98 -2.05 -12.52
C VAL A 240 23.08 -1.09 -12.97
N GLN A 241 23.21 0.09 -12.35
CA GLN A 241 24.22 1.10 -12.68
C GLN A 241 25.66 0.60 -12.53
N ARG A 242 25.88 -0.46 -11.74
CA ARG A 242 27.21 -1.05 -11.58
C ARG A 242 27.77 -1.61 -12.88
N ASP A 243 26.91 -2.23 -13.69
CA ASP A 243 27.32 -2.95 -14.89
C ASP A 243 26.73 -2.30 -16.17
N HIS A 244 25.65 -1.53 -16.02
CA HIS A 244 24.94 -0.87 -17.12
C HIS A 244 24.44 0.52 -16.69
N PRO A 245 25.00 1.63 -17.23
CA PRO A 245 24.47 2.95 -16.95
C PRO A 245 23.05 3.07 -17.52
N ARG A 246 22.04 3.03 -16.64
CA ARG A 246 20.63 3.03 -17.02
C ARG A 246 19.78 3.90 -16.13
N HIS A 247 18.81 4.57 -16.75
CA HIS A 247 17.83 5.38 -16.05
C HIS A 247 16.61 4.53 -15.71
N VAL A 248 16.31 4.38 -14.42
CA VAL A 248 15.10 3.69 -13.97
C VAL A 248 14.02 4.71 -13.67
N ARG A 249 12.94 4.69 -14.44
CA ARG A 249 11.77 5.54 -14.22
C ARG A 249 10.67 4.80 -13.48
N GLY A 250 10.11 5.40 -12.44
CA GLY A 250 8.97 4.87 -11.71
C GLY A 250 7.66 5.56 -12.08
N LEU A 251 6.59 4.77 -12.23
CA LEU A 251 5.23 5.22 -12.40
C LEU A 251 4.38 4.68 -11.25
N TYR A 252 3.86 5.57 -10.41
CA TYR A 252 3.23 5.20 -9.14
C TYR A 252 1.76 5.61 -9.08
N LEU A 253 0.92 4.79 -8.44
CA LEU A 253 -0.43 5.25 -8.08
C LEU A 253 -0.32 6.46 -7.13
N ALA A 254 0.56 6.36 -6.15
CA ALA A 254 0.71 7.35 -5.10
C ALA A 254 2.13 7.40 -4.55
N THR A 255 2.64 8.59 -4.27
CA THR A 255 3.97 8.80 -3.68
C THR A 255 3.92 9.78 -2.52
N ASN A 256 4.99 9.82 -1.73
CA ASN A 256 5.16 10.76 -0.63
C ASN A 256 6.47 11.57 -0.80
N PRO A 257 6.76 12.55 0.08
CA PRO A 257 7.95 13.39 -0.06
C PRO A 257 9.29 12.64 -0.06
N LYS A 258 9.38 11.42 0.48
CA LYS A 258 10.63 10.61 0.43
C LYS A 258 11.02 10.21 -0.98
N LEU A 259 10.12 10.31 -1.96
CA LEU A 259 10.46 10.13 -3.37
C LEU A 259 11.52 11.15 -3.84
N LEU A 260 11.65 12.30 -3.18
CA LEU A 260 12.69 13.29 -3.47
C LEU A 260 14.10 12.80 -3.11
N ASP A 261 14.22 11.74 -2.30
CA ASP A 261 15.50 11.11 -1.97
C ASP A 261 16.01 10.19 -3.11
N LEU A 262 15.25 10.04 -4.19
CA LEU A 262 15.70 9.28 -5.36
C LEU A 262 16.93 9.94 -6.00
N PRO A 263 17.94 9.15 -6.42
CA PRO A 263 19.12 9.68 -7.09
C PRO A 263 18.77 10.18 -8.50
N VAL A 264 18.60 11.49 -8.65
CA VAL A 264 18.07 12.14 -9.87
C VAL A 264 18.90 11.92 -11.14
N ASP A 265 20.18 11.56 -10.99
CA ASP A 265 21.09 11.21 -12.09
C ASP A 265 20.73 9.88 -12.78
N ARG A 266 20.00 9.00 -12.07
CA ARG A 266 19.67 7.65 -12.53
C ARG A 266 18.22 7.23 -12.30
N CYS A 267 17.44 8.07 -11.63
CA CYS A 267 16.04 7.83 -11.31
C CYS A 267 15.18 9.05 -11.65
N SER A 268 13.98 8.79 -12.16
CA SER A 268 12.88 9.76 -12.21
C SER A 268 11.59 9.08 -11.78
N ALA A 269 10.61 9.81 -11.27
CA ALA A 269 9.34 9.19 -10.91
C ALA A 269 8.17 10.15 -11.08
N ASP A 270 7.06 9.62 -11.57
CA ASP A 270 5.79 10.32 -11.69
C ASP A 270 4.71 9.57 -10.92
N SER A 271 3.67 10.31 -10.53
CA SER A 271 2.57 9.78 -9.71
C SER A 271 1.22 10.16 -10.28
N PHE A 272 0.25 9.26 -10.17
CA PHE A 272 -1.09 9.45 -10.71
C PHE A 272 -2.04 10.18 -9.75
N LEU A 273 -2.37 9.55 -8.62
CA LEU A 273 -3.45 9.99 -7.74
C LEU A 273 -2.94 10.95 -6.66
N PHE A 274 -1.78 10.65 -6.09
CA PHE A 274 -1.11 11.48 -5.08
C PHE A 274 0.35 11.67 -5.44
N HIS A 275 0.74 12.91 -5.72
CA HIS A 275 2.12 13.25 -6.02
C HIS A 275 2.76 13.91 -4.79
N LEU A 276 3.85 13.32 -4.29
CA LEU A 276 4.58 13.81 -3.12
C LEU A 276 3.68 14.07 -1.89
N GLY A 277 2.68 13.22 -1.70
CA GLY A 277 1.75 13.30 -0.57
C GLY A 277 0.67 14.36 -0.72
N ARG A 278 0.39 14.87 -1.93
CA ARG A 278 -0.61 15.91 -2.18
C ARG A 278 -1.81 15.37 -2.98
N PRO A 279 -3.05 15.82 -2.66
CA PRO A 279 -3.43 16.66 -1.50
C PRO A 279 -3.27 15.92 -0.17
N ARG A 280 -2.90 16.66 0.90
CA ARG A 280 -2.39 16.06 2.14
C ARG A 280 -3.46 15.32 2.90
N GLU A 281 -4.65 15.90 3.00
CA GLU A 281 -5.75 15.42 3.82
C GLU A 281 -6.19 14.01 3.39
N THR A 282 -6.37 13.79 2.09
CA THR A 282 -6.77 12.48 1.55
C THR A 282 -5.60 11.51 1.39
N CYS A 283 -4.39 12.01 1.14
CA CYS A 283 -3.20 11.16 1.10
C CYS A 283 -2.85 10.60 2.49
N ASP A 284 -3.01 11.38 3.57
CA ASP A 284 -2.72 10.92 4.93
C ASP A 284 -3.69 9.82 5.38
N ILE A 285 -4.95 9.84 4.91
CA ILE A 285 -5.91 8.75 5.13
C ILE A 285 -5.38 7.44 4.53
N LEU A 286 -5.00 7.48 3.26
CA LEU A 286 -4.47 6.30 2.57
C LEU A 286 -3.14 5.83 3.19
N ARG A 287 -2.26 6.75 3.57
CA ARG A 287 -0.98 6.43 4.22
C ARG A 287 -1.16 5.84 5.64
N ARG A 288 -2.27 6.13 6.32
CA ARG A 288 -2.60 5.54 7.62
C ARG A 288 -3.08 4.09 7.50
N THR A 289 -3.66 3.72 6.36
CA THR A 289 -4.19 2.38 6.12
C THR A 289 -3.94 1.93 4.67
N PRO A 290 -2.68 1.75 4.26
CA PRO A 290 -2.35 1.25 2.92
C PRO A 290 -2.71 -0.23 2.76
N GLU A 291 -2.86 -0.98 3.84
CA GLU A 291 -2.87 -2.44 3.86
C GLU A 291 -4.04 -3.03 3.05
N ILE A 292 -5.20 -2.37 3.04
CA ILE A 292 -6.34 -2.81 2.21
C ILE A 292 -5.98 -2.74 0.72
N LEU A 293 -5.34 -1.65 0.30
CA LEU A 293 -4.92 -1.46 -1.10
C LEU A 293 -3.78 -2.41 -1.48
N GLU A 294 -2.79 -2.57 -0.59
CA GLU A 294 -1.66 -3.49 -0.80
C GLU A 294 -2.15 -4.95 -0.90
N HIS A 295 -3.02 -5.39 0.00
CA HIS A 295 -3.60 -6.74 -0.03
C HIS A 295 -4.52 -6.95 -1.23
N ALA A 296 -5.28 -5.94 -1.64
CA ALA A 296 -6.10 -6.02 -2.86
C ALA A 296 -5.28 -6.30 -4.12
N CYS A 297 -4.02 -5.85 -4.17
CA CYS A 297 -3.14 -6.04 -5.33
C CYS A 297 -2.25 -7.29 -5.22
N MET A 298 -2.19 -7.94 -4.05
CA MET A 298 -1.30 -9.08 -3.76
C MET A 298 -1.73 -10.38 -4.49
N PRO A 299 -0.78 -11.20 -4.97
CA PRO A 299 -1.04 -12.55 -5.49
C PRO A 299 -1.18 -13.59 -4.38
N ALA A 300 -1.67 -14.79 -4.72
CA ALA A 300 -1.60 -15.96 -3.86
C ALA A 300 -0.18 -16.58 -3.77
N LEU A 301 0.86 -15.74 -3.67
CA LEU A 301 2.28 -16.11 -3.61
C LEU A 301 2.97 -15.33 -2.49
N GLY A 302 3.96 -15.93 -1.84
CA GLY A 302 4.73 -15.24 -0.80
C GLY A 302 5.65 -14.17 -1.37
N SER A 303 6.32 -13.44 -0.49
CA SER A 303 7.27 -12.39 -0.87
C SER A 303 8.44 -12.96 -1.69
N PHE A 304 8.89 -12.22 -2.70
CA PHE A 304 10.02 -12.61 -3.55
C PHE A 304 11.32 -12.67 -2.74
N ARG A 305 11.93 -13.85 -2.70
CA ARG A 305 13.16 -14.14 -1.97
C ARG A 305 14.40 -13.97 -2.84
N GLY A 306 14.30 -14.35 -4.11
CA GLY A 306 15.40 -14.27 -5.07
C GLY A 306 15.21 -15.22 -6.24
N ILE A 307 16.29 -15.50 -6.96
CA ILE A 307 16.30 -16.44 -8.08
C ILE A 307 17.05 -17.70 -7.64
N ASP A 308 16.47 -18.85 -7.93
CA ASP A 308 17.06 -20.15 -7.58
C ASP A 308 18.22 -20.54 -8.52
N ALA A 309 18.80 -21.74 -8.29
CA ALA A 309 19.90 -22.24 -9.12
C ALA A 309 19.49 -22.54 -10.58
N ARG A 310 18.19 -22.76 -10.83
CA ARG A 310 17.62 -23.03 -12.17
C ARG A 310 17.30 -21.75 -12.94
N GLY A 311 17.32 -20.60 -12.27
CA GLY A 311 16.97 -19.31 -12.86
C GLY A 311 15.51 -18.91 -12.64
N GLU A 312 14.79 -19.63 -11.79
CA GLU A 312 13.36 -19.39 -11.53
C GLU A 312 13.14 -18.51 -10.29
N PRO A 313 12.07 -17.69 -10.26
CA PRO A 313 11.69 -16.93 -9.08
C PRO A 313 11.36 -17.82 -7.88
N GLU A 314 12.04 -17.59 -6.76
CA GLU A 314 11.79 -18.24 -5.47
C GLU A 314 11.07 -17.25 -4.53
N THR A 315 10.02 -17.72 -3.87
CA THR A 315 9.27 -16.94 -2.86
C THR A 315 9.39 -17.56 -1.49
N PHE A 316 9.17 -16.75 -0.45
CA PHE A 316 8.85 -17.27 0.87
C PHE A 316 7.49 -18.00 0.86
N ALA A 317 7.19 -18.73 1.93
CA ALA A 317 5.85 -19.27 2.14
C ALA A 317 4.83 -18.12 2.22
N GLN A 318 3.60 -18.40 1.78
CA GLN A 318 2.48 -17.46 1.84
C GLN A 318 1.81 -17.58 3.22
N PRO A 319 1.94 -16.57 4.11
CA PRO A 319 1.40 -16.68 5.46
C PRO A 319 -0.10 -16.34 5.55
N ILE A 320 -0.69 -15.77 4.50
CA ILE A 320 -2.12 -15.42 4.44
C ILE A 320 -2.97 -16.66 4.15
N ALA A 321 -4.02 -16.85 4.94
CA ALA A 321 -4.90 -18.01 4.83
C ALA A 321 -5.65 -18.06 3.48
N ALA A 322 -5.88 -19.28 2.98
CA ALA A 322 -6.56 -19.52 1.70
C ALA A 322 -7.92 -18.80 1.57
N ARG A 323 -8.66 -18.68 2.67
CA ARG A 323 -9.93 -17.92 2.70
C ARG A 323 -9.75 -16.45 2.34
N GLN A 324 -8.75 -15.77 2.91
CA GLN A 324 -8.46 -14.37 2.58
C GLN A 324 -7.92 -14.25 1.15
N LEU A 325 -7.09 -15.19 0.69
CA LEU A 325 -6.61 -15.22 -0.70
C LEU A 325 -7.78 -15.34 -1.70
N ALA A 326 -8.79 -16.16 -1.40
CA ALA A 326 -10.00 -16.26 -2.22
C ALA A 326 -10.80 -14.95 -2.22
N GLN A 327 -10.91 -14.28 -1.08
CA GLN A 327 -11.55 -12.96 -0.98
C GLN A 327 -10.81 -11.87 -1.78
N ILE A 328 -9.47 -11.89 -1.76
CA ILE A 328 -8.64 -11.02 -2.60
C ILE A 328 -8.88 -11.31 -4.07
N ALA A 329 -8.94 -12.58 -4.48
CA ALA A 329 -9.23 -12.96 -5.87
C ALA A 329 -10.61 -12.46 -6.34
N GLU A 330 -11.65 -12.58 -5.51
CA GLU A 330 -12.98 -12.04 -5.79
C GLU A 330 -12.95 -10.51 -5.94
N LEU A 331 -12.24 -9.81 -5.05
CA LEU A 331 -12.05 -8.37 -5.16
C LEU A 331 -11.37 -7.99 -6.48
N GLN A 332 -10.29 -8.68 -6.85
CA GLN A 332 -9.58 -8.48 -8.11
C GLN A 332 -10.46 -8.75 -9.32
N ALA A 333 -11.32 -9.78 -9.27
CA ALA A 333 -12.33 -10.04 -10.30
C ALA A 333 -13.33 -8.88 -10.41
N GLY A 334 -13.68 -8.24 -9.29
CA GLY A 334 -14.46 -7.01 -9.26
C GLY A 334 -13.78 -5.85 -9.98
N VAL A 335 -12.50 -5.63 -9.70
CA VAL A 335 -11.68 -4.58 -10.37
C VAL A 335 -11.68 -4.79 -11.88
N ARG A 336 -11.40 -6.02 -12.35
CA ARG A 336 -11.43 -6.37 -13.79
C ARG A 336 -12.82 -6.24 -14.39
N HIS A 337 -13.87 -6.56 -13.62
CA HIS A 337 -15.26 -6.38 -14.07
C HIS A 337 -15.56 -4.90 -14.35
N PHE A 338 -15.15 -3.99 -13.46
CA PHE A 338 -15.25 -2.56 -13.75
C PHE A 338 -14.46 -2.18 -15.00
N ALA A 339 -13.21 -2.65 -15.14
CA ALA A 339 -12.37 -2.38 -16.31
C ALA A 339 -13.06 -2.81 -17.63
N SER A 340 -13.71 -3.98 -17.64
CA SER A 340 -14.44 -4.49 -18.81
C SER A 340 -15.59 -3.57 -19.26
N LEU A 341 -16.20 -2.82 -18.34
CA LEU A 341 -17.26 -1.85 -18.62
C LEU A 341 -16.70 -0.46 -18.95
N TRP A 342 -15.52 -0.12 -18.40
CA TRP A 342 -14.90 1.19 -18.50
C TRP A 342 -13.96 1.34 -19.71
N LEU A 343 -13.19 0.33 -20.09
CA LEU A 343 -12.18 0.50 -21.14
C LEU A 343 -12.78 0.67 -22.55
N PRO A 344 -13.87 -0.01 -22.96
CA PRO A 344 -14.40 0.12 -24.33
C PRO A 344 -14.82 1.55 -24.75
N GLY A 345 -15.16 2.41 -23.79
CA GLY A 345 -15.55 3.81 -24.04
C GLY A 345 -14.54 4.83 -23.52
N ALA A 346 -13.38 4.38 -23.03
CA ALA A 346 -12.39 5.24 -22.37
C ALA A 346 -11.87 6.35 -23.28
N ALA A 347 -11.46 6.01 -24.51
CA ALA A 347 -10.94 6.98 -25.47
C ALA A 347 -11.99 8.07 -25.80
N ALA A 348 -13.25 7.67 -26.02
CA ALA A 348 -14.34 8.61 -26.28
C ALA A 348 -14.62 9.53 -25.08
N ARG A 349 -14.58 8.98 -23.85
CA ARG A 349 -14.72 9.76 -22.61
C ARG A 349 -13.61 10.78 -22.40
N ARG A 350 -12.37 10.44 -22.80
CA ARG A 350 -11.22 11.33 -22.66
C ARG A 350 -11.16 12.42 -23.73
N ARG A 351 -11.78 12.20 -24.90
CA ARG A 351 -11.82 13.21 -25.97
C ARG A 351 -12.54 14.46 -25.50
N GLY A 352 -11.85 15.60 -25.56
CA GLY A 352 -12.42 16.90 -25.22
C GLY A 352 -12.48 17.21 -23.72
N LEU A 353 -11.95 16.34 -22.84
CA LEU A 353 -11.77 16.72 -21.44
C LEU A 353 -10.71 17.81 -21.33
N THR A 354 -11.06 18.90 -20.66
CA THR A 354 -10.10 19.93 -20.27
C THR A 354 -9.20 19.43 -19.13
N HIS A 355 -8.14 20.18 -18.85
CA HIS A 355 -7.31 19.91 -17.67
C HIS A 355 -8.13 19.96 -16.37
N ASP A 356 -9.05 20.90 -16.26
CA ASP A 356 -9.96 21.06 -15.12
C ASP A 356 -10.92 19.87 -14.96
N ASP A 357 -11.47 19.36 -16.07
CA ASP A 357 -12.32 18.17 -16.03
C ASP A 357 -11.53 16.95 -15.54
N TRP A 358 -10.28 16.80 -16.00
CA TRP A 358 -9.42 15.73 -15.55
C TRP A 358 -9.07 15.86 -14.06
N SER A 359 -8.78 17.08 -13.58
CA SER A 359 -8.57 17.34 -12.16
C SER A 359 -9.79 16.94 -11.33
N ALA A 360 -11.00 17.28 -11.79
CA ALA A 360 -12.23 16.89 -11.11
C ALA A 360 -12.44 15.36 -11.09
N VAL A 361 -12.03 14.65 -12.14
CA VAL A 361 -12.02 13.17 -12.15
C VAL A 361 -11.05 12.63 -11.09
N LEU A 362 -9.83 13.18 -11.00
CA LEU A 362 -8.86 12.77 -9.98
C LEU A 362 -9.39 13.02 -8.56
N ASP A 363 -10.04 14.16 -8.32
CA ASP A 363 -10.64 14.46 -7.01
C ASP A 363 -11.77 13.50 -6.64
N ARG A 364 -12.53 13.02 -7.64
CA ARG A 364 -13.51 11.94 -7.44
C ARG A 364 -12.85 10.62 -7.09
N LEU A 365 -11.78 10.23 -7.78
CA LEU A 365 -11.03 9.01 -7.46
C LEU A 365 -10.43 9.07 -6.04
N ARG A 366 -9.88 10.23 -5.64
CA ARG A 366 -9.40 10.48 -4.27
C ARG A 366 -10.53 10.36 -3.25
N ALA A 367 -11.70 10.94 -3.54
CA ALA A 367 -12.85 10.90 -2.65
C ALA A 367 -13.40 9.47 -2.45
N ILE A 368 -13.43 8.66 -3.52
CA ILE A 368 -13.81 7.24 -3.45
C ILE A 368 -12.90 6.51 -2.46
N LEU A 369 -11.59 6.64 -2.65
CA LEU A 369 -10.59 5.95 -1.84
C LEU A 369 -10.62 6.44 -0.38
N ALA A 370 -10.55 7.75 -0.18
CA ALA A 370 -10.54 8.39 1.13
C ALA A 370 -11.80 8.04 1.93
N ARG A 371 -13.00 8.08 1.32
CA ARG A 371 -14.25 7.71 1.98
C ARG A 371 -14.23 6.24 2.39
N SER A 372 -13.79 5.35 1.52
CA SER A 372 -13.81 3.91 1.82
C SER A 372 -12.92 3.55 3.03
N LEU A 373 -11.82 4.28 3.24
CA LEU A 373 -10.90 4.07 4.34
C LEU A 373 -11.29 4.86 5.61
N GLN A 374 -11.71 6.12 5.47
CA GLN A 374 -11.98 7.00 6.62
C GLN A 374 -13.40 6.84 7.18
N ASN A 375 -14.38 6.53 6.33
CA ASN A 375 -15.79 6.40 6.71
C ASN A 375 -16.41 5.16 6.04
N PRO A 376 -15.91 3.95 6.34
CA PRO A 376 -16.48 2.71 5.82
C PRO A 376 -17.91 2.53 6.33
N THR A 377 -18.78 1.98 5.51
CA THR A 377 -20.06 1.42 5.96
C THR A 377 -19.84 0.21 6.88
N LEU A 378 -20.87 -0.22 7.61
CA LEU A 378 -20.74 -1.42 8.46
C LEU A 378 -20.54 -2.67 7.60
N GLU A 379 -21.21 -2.72 6.46
CA GLU A 379 -21.07 -3.77 5.46
C GLU A 379 -19.62 -3.83 4.93
N GLU A 380 -19.01 -2.70 4.61
CA GLU A 380 -17.61 -2.61 4.18
C GLU A 380 -16.63 -3.03 5.27
N ALA A 381 -16.83 -2.56 6.51
CA ALA A 381 -15.96 -2.91 7.62
C ALA A 381 -15.98 -4.43 7.92
N ARG A 382 -17.14 -5.08 7.72
CA ARG A 382 -17.29 -6.53 7.89
C ARG A 382 -16.56 -7.36 6.83
N LEU A 383 -16.37 -6.84 5.61
CA LEU A 383 -15.61 -7.55 4.56
C LEU A 383 -14.18 -7.85 5.01
N PHE A 384 -13.53 -6.85 5.60
CA PHE A 384 -12.12 -6.91 5.95
C PHE A 384 -11.87 -7.22 7.44
N ALA A 385 -12.92 -7.55 8.21
CA ALA A 385 -12.81 -7.74 9.65
C ALA A 385 -11.87 -8.91 10.04
N GLU A 386 -11.84 -9.94 9.21
CA GLU A 386 -11.00 -11.13 9.41
C GLU A 386 -9.69 -11.09 8.60
N TRP A 387 -9.44 -10.00 7.87
CA TRP A 387 -8.20 -9.88 7.10
C TRP A 387 -7.01 -9.69 8.04
N ARG A 388 -5.90 -10.31 7.67
CA ARG A 388 -4.62 -10.17 8.34
C ARG A 388 -3.58 -9.58 7.40
N HIS A 389 -2.62 -8.84 7.95
CA HIS A 389 -1.53 -8.21 7.24
C HIS A 389 -0.21 -8.95 7.47
N ASP A 390 0.58 -9.12 6.40
CA ASP A 390 1.95 -9.63 6.39
C ASP A 390 2.96 -8.49 6.12
N ASP A 391 4.08 -8.46 6.85
CA ASP A 391 5.07 -7.37 6.80
C ASP A 391 6.02 -7.38 5.56
N ASN A 392 5.73 -8.18 4.52
CA ASN A 392 6.38 -8.16 3.20
C ASN A 392 7.91 -8.24 3.14
N ASP A 393 8.53 -8.91 4.12
CA ASP A 393 10.00 -8.98 4.23
C ASP A 393 10.50 -10.37 4.68
N GLY A 394 9.78 -11.42 4.29
CA GLY A 394 10.12 -12.81 4.62
C GLY A 394 9.65 -13.31 5.98
N SER A 395 8.87 -12.50 6.71
CA SER A 395 8.19 -12.90 7.95
C SER A 395 7.01 -13.84 7.66
N LEU A 396 6.80 -14.83 8.54
CA LEU A 396 5.65 -15.74 8.48
C LEU A 396 4.49 -15.31 9.38
N GLU A 397 4.68 -14.31 10.25
CA GLU A 397 3.64 -13.91 11.19
C GLU A 397 2.75 -12.82 10.60
N THR A 398 1.45 -12.92 10.90
CA THR A 398 0.42 -12.02 10.39
C THR A 398 -0.38 -11.41 11.53
N GLU A 399 -0.88 -10.20 11.33
CA GLU A 399 -1.62 -9.44 12.36
C GLU A 399 -3.01 -9.04 11.84
N PRO A 400 -4.08 -9.04 12.67
CA PRO A 400 -5.40 -8.63 12.22
C PRO A 400 -5.43 -7.16 11.79
N LEU A 401 -6.11 -6.87 10.67
CA LEU A 401 -6.22 -5.51 10.15
C LEU A 401 -6.98 -4.57 11.11
N VAL A 402 -8.02 -5.08 11.78
CA VAL A 402 -8.89 -4.32 12.69
C VAL A 402 -8.69 -4.70 14.17
N GLY A 403 -7.51 -5.20 14.53
CA GLY A 403 -7.21 -5.68 15.87
C GLY A 403 -7.78 -7.07 16.17
N ASP A 404 -7.24 -7.72 17.20
CA ASP A 404 -7.70 -9.00 17.70
C ASP A 404 -8.99 -8.88 18.54
N ASP A 405 -9.47 -10.01 19.06
CA ASP A 405 -10.69 -10.04 19.89
C ASP A 405 -10.57 -9.22 21.17
N GLU A 406 -9.38 -9.16 21.78
CA GLU A 406 -9.14 -8.35 22.98
C GLU A 406 -9.25 -6.86 22.67
N LEU A 407 -8.59 -6.39 21.62
CA LEU A 407 -8.66 -5.00 21.19
C LEU A 407 -10.09 -4.63 20.77
N ARG A 408 -10.79 -5.52 20.05
CA ARG A 408 -12.21 -5.31 19.69
C ARG A 408 -13.10 -5.20 20.92
N HIS A 409 -12.86 -6.00 21.96
CA HIS A 409 -13.59 -5.89 23.22
C HIS A 409 -13.31 -4.55 23.91
N ARG A 410 -12.04 -4.18 24.06
CA ARG A 410 -11.61 -2.90 24.66
C ARG A 410 -12.16 -1.68 23.92
N ALA A 411 -12.17 -1.73 22.58
CA ALA A 411 -12.64 -0.64 21.74
C ALA A 411 -14.12 -0.29 21.95
N ARG A 412 -14.95 -1.21 22.45
CA ARG A 412 -16.36 -0.92 22.82
C ARG A 412 -16.46 0.16 23.90
N PHE A 413 -15.46 0.25 24.77
CA PHE A 413 -15.38 1.22 25.86
C PHE A 413 -14.55 2.46 25.51
N MET A 414 -13.88 2.47 24.36
CA MET A 414 -13.10 3.60 23.88
C MET A 414 -13.99 4.66 23.20
N THR A 415 -13.53 5.91 23.21
CA THR A 415 -14.06 6.99 22.36
C THR A 415 -13.49 6.87 20.95
N TRP A 416 -14.11 7.53 19.97
CA TRP A 416 -13.57 7.63 18.61
C TRP A 416 -12.13 8.15 18.61
N ASP A 417 -11.84 9.20 19.37
CA ASP A 417 -10.51 9.80 19.43
C ASP A 417 -9.45 8.87 20.02
N GLN A 418 -9.84 8.04 21.00
CA GLN A 418 -8.95 7.02 21.55
C GLN A 418 -8.64 5.94 20.50
N ILE A 419 -9.65 5.50 19.72
CA ILE A 419 -9.44 4.51 18.66
C ILE A 419 -8.55 5.08 17.55
N MET A 420 -8.77 6.33 17.13
CA MET A 420 -7.96 6.98 16.08
C MET A 420 -6.49 7.20 16.48
N ARG A 421 -6.19 7.23 17.79
CA ARG A 421 -4.82 7.37 18.32
C ARG A 421 -4.08 6.04 18.44
N LEU A 422 -4.72 4.90 18.20
CA LEU A 422 -4.05 3.62 18.15
C LEU A 422 -2.95 3.65 17.10
N SER A 423 -1.77 3.16 17.47
CA SER A 423 -0.64 3.03 16.56
C SER A 423 -0.93 2.00 15.46
N ALA A 424 -0.17 2.05 14.37
CA ALA A 424 -0.26 1.06 13.30
C ALA A 424 0.24 -0.34 13.71
N LEU A 425 0.84 -0.49 14.90
CA LEU A 425 1.18 -1.79 15.49
C LEU A 425 0.04 -2.37 16.33
N GLU A 426 -0.87 -1.51 16.81
CA GLU A 426 -2.06 -1.96 17.56
C GLU A 426 -3.23 -2.22 16.62
N CYS A 427 -3.43 -1.37 15.61
CA CYS A 427 -4.51 -1.50 14.66
C CYS A 427 -4.17 -0.82 13.33
N PHE A 428 -4.13 -1.60 12.25
CA PHE A 428 -3.85 -1.10 10.91
C PHE A 428 -5.02 -0.26 10.37
N TRP A 429 -6.27 -0.62 10.69
CA TRP A 429 -7.46 0.12 10.26
C TRP A 429 -8.40 0.53 11.42
N PRO A 430 -8.06 1.60 12.16
CA PRO A 430 -8.86 2.10 13.28
C PRO A 430 -10.30 2.47 12.92
N GLN A 431 -10.54 2.99 11.72
CA GLN A 431 -11.86 3.42 11.25
C GLN A 431 -12.77 2.21 11.00
N GLY A 432 -12.21 1.12 10.47
CA GLY A 432 -12.89 -0.18 10.37
C GLY A 432 -13.25 -0.72 11.76
N LEU A 433 -12.29 -0.72 12.69
CA LEU A 433 -12.50 -1.11 14.09
C LEU A 433 -13.63 -0.30 14.74
N ALA A 434 -13.55 1.04 14.67
CA ALA A 434 -14.57 1.93 15.21
C ALA A 434 -15.96 1.62 14.66
N ARG A 435 -16.08 1.39 13.34
CA ARG A 435 -17.34 1.03 12.71
C ARG A 435 -17.88 -0.31 13.21
N LEU A 436 -17.03 -1.33 13.38
CA LEU A 436 -17.42 -2.65 13.87
C LEU A 436 -17.93 -2.61 15.32
N VAL A 437 -17.39 -1.73 16.16
CA VAL A 437 -17.84 -1.55 17.55
C VAL A 437 -18.91 -0.47 17.70
N GLY A 438 -19.50 0.00 16.59
CA GLY A 438 -20.62 0.94 16.60
C GLY A 438 -20.26 2.36 17.03
N LYS A 439 -19.03 2.81 16.79
CA LYS A 439 -18.55 4.17 17.07
C LYS A 439 -18.52 4.99 15.78
N GLY A 440 -19.22 6.12 15.76
CA GLY A 440 -19.12 7.12 14.69
C GLY A 440 -18.36 8.38 15.13
N GLU A 441 -17.83 9.11 14.15
CA GLU A 441 -17.25 10.45 14.35
C GLU A 441 -18.24 11.41 15.05
N GLU A 442 -19.53 11.29 14.73
CA GLU A 442 -20.62 12.10 15.29
C GLU A 442 -20.94 11.75 16.76
N ASP A 443 -20.57 10.56 17.25
CA ASP A 443 -20.83 10.13 18.63
C ASP A 443 -19.93 10.88 19.63
N SER A 444 -18.69 11.21 19.25
CA SER A 444 -17.81 12.06 20.08
C SER A 444 -18.40 13.45 20.29
N SER A 445 -18.94 14.07 19.24
CA SER A 445 -19.56 15.40 19.34
C SER A 445 -20.81 15.38 20.20
N ARG A 446 -21.60 14.30 20.14
CA ARG A 446 -22.79 14.11 21.00
C ARG A 446 -22.44 13.88 22.46
N ILE A 447 -21.39 13.09 22.74
CA ILE A 447 -20.90 12.85 24.11
C ILE A 447 -20.34 14.15 24.72
N VAL A 448 -19.57 14.93 23.97
CA VAL A 448 -19.08 16.25 24.43
C VAL A 448 -20.24 17.23 24.65
N ALA A 449 -21.22 17.27 23.74
CA ALA A 449 -22.41 18.11 23.89
C ALA A 449 -23.29 17.67 25.09
N ALA A 450 -23.37 16.37 25.38
CA ALA A 450 -24.06 15.84 26.55
C ALA A 450 -23.28 16.10 27.86
N ALA A 451 -21.95 15.98 27.85
CA ALA A 451 -21.10 16.30 28.99
C ALA A 451 -21.18 17.80 29.36
N LEU A 452 -21.26 18.69 28.37
CA LEU A 452 -21.49 20.14 28.58
C LEU A 452 -22.92 20.48 29.06
N ARG A 453 -23.85 19.52 29.01
CA ARG A 453 -25.20 19.65 29.59
C ARG A 453 -25.28 19.14 31.04
N LEU A 454 -24.24 18.48 31.56
CA LEU A 454 -24.19 18.06 32.96
C LEU A 454 -24.07 19.28 33.90
N PRO A 455 -24.91 19.42 34.93
CA PRO A 455 -24.93 20.58 35.83
C PRO A 455 -23.59 20.88 36.52
N ALA A 456 -22.81 19.84 36.81
CA ALA A 456 -21.50 19.94 37.47
C ALA A 456 -20.45 20.67 36.61
N LEU A 457 -20.41 20.37 35.30
CA LEU A 457 -19.48 20.99 34.36
C LEU A 457 -19.90 22.42 33.98
N ARG A 458 -21.21 22.72 33.96
CA ARG A 458 -21.73 24.10 33.83
C ARG A 458 -21.31 24.99 35.01
N ARG A 459 -21.26 24.44 36.22
CA ARG A 459 -20.76 25.16 37.41
C ARG A 459 -19.25 25.42 37.32
N GLY A 460 -18.47 24.42 36.90
CA GLY A 460 -17.02 24.57 36.67
C GLY A 460 -16.67 25.62 35.61
N ALA A 461 -17.36 25.62 34.47
CA ALA A 461 -17.16 26.61 33.41
C ALA A 461 -17.54 28.05 33.83
N ARG A 462 -18.61 28.22 34.63
CA ARG A 462 -19.00 29.53 35.19
C ARG A 462 -18.05 30.03 36.27
N LEU A 463 -17.44 29.13 37.04
CA LEU A 463 -16.42 29.47 38.03
C LEU A 463 -15.14 29.92 37.33
N LEU A 464 -14.67 29.19 36.31
CA LEU A 464 -13.50 29.56 35.52
C LEU A 464 -13.69 30.88 34.76
N SER A 465 -14.87 31.15 34.19
CA SER A 465 -15.14 32.42 33.52
C SER A 465 -15.19 33.61 34.50
N ARG A 466 -15.66 33.40 35.73
CA ARG A 466 -15.64 34.42 36.79
C ARG A 466 -14.23 34.67 37.33
N SER A 467 -13.43 33.62 37.49
CA SER A 467 -12.01 33.73 37.87
C SER A 467 -11.18 34.44 36.79
N ALA A 468 -11.42 34.14 35.51
CA ALA A 468 -10.77 34.82 34.39
C ALA A 468 -11.17 36.32 34.29
N ALA A 469 -12.44 36.65 34.51
CA ALA A 469 -12.91 38.03 34.54
C ALA A 469 -12.39 38.81 35.77
N ALA A 470 -12.20 38.14 36.91
CA ALA A 470 -11.58 38.73 38.10
C ALA A 470 -10.08 38.95 37.90
N LEU A 471 -9.36 38.02 37.26
CA LEU A 471 -7.96 38.18 36.90
C LEU A 471 -7.73 39.30 35.88
N ALA A 472 -8.62 39.45 34.89
CA ALA A 472 -8.55 40.53 33.92
C ALA A 472 -8.71 41.92 34.58
N ARG A 473 -9.59 42.05 35.58
CA ARG A 473 -9.76 43.29 36.35
C ARG A 473 -8.60 43.62 37.28
N LEU A 474 -7.93 42.61 37.84
CA LEU A 474 -6.74 42.77 38.68
C LEU A 474 -5.48 43.13 37.87
N LEU A 475 -5.45 42.79 36.58
CA LEU A 475 -4.31 43.04 35.68
C LEU A 475 -4.45 44.33 34.84
N GLY A 476 -5.45 45.18 35.12
CA GLY A 476 -5.54 46.52 34.53
C GLY A 476 -5.53 46.55 33.00
N ARG A 477 -6.37 45.73 32.35
CA ARG A 477 -6.76 45.91 30.95
C ARG A 477 -8.27 45.95 30.81
#